data_AF-A0A357IRT0-F1
#
_entry.id   AF-A0A357IRT0-F1
#
_cell.length_a   1.000
_cell.length_b   1.000
_cell.length_c   1.000
_cell.angle_alpha   90.00
_cell.angle_beta   90.00
_cell.angle_gamma   90.00
#
_symmetry.space_group_name_H-M   'P 1'
#
loop_
_entity.id
_entity.type
_entity.pdbx_description
1 polymer ?
#
loop_
_entity_poly.entity_id
_entity_poly.type
_entity_poly.pdbx_seq_one_letter_code
_entity_poly.pdbx_strand_id
1 'polypeptide(L)'
;RVFNASSYSAKKVVELYSEPLEEGNAFKPKRVLIAFKKVEIPAKSSVKVDFDIRFDDFRIYDPSSSSWKVEAGKVAIEVGESCQEIVLVKEIQIVSDDVIQSQRLKMPTYYSPTKDGFLQFDNDFEALYGRPIAMERDPKSKPYNLNSTFSDISRTWIGRQIFSVAAKKAHLNDPGHESDKAFFEQTPLRNVIMSGLGIKYSYLLRDLANGHFVSGIFAFLLGIHQD
;
A
#
# COMPACT_ATOMS: atom_id res chain seq x y z
N ARG A 1 6.24 -27.28 -21.50
CA ARG A 1 5.13 -28.27 -21.40
C ARG A 1 4.90 -28.57 -19.93
N VAL A 2 3.66 -28.76 -19.50
CA VAL A 2 3.32 -29.10 -18.11
C VAL A 2 2.65 -30.46 -18.11
N PHE A 3 3.11 -31.37 -17.25
CA PHE A 3 2.58 -32.73 -17.12
C PHE A 3 1.88 -32.92 -15.77
N ASN A 4 0.72 -33.57 -15.80
CA ASN A 4 0.00 -33.97 -14.60
C ASN A 4 0.23 -35.47 -14.35
N ALA A 5 1.02 -35.77 -13.33
CA ALA A 5 1.34 -37.14 -12.94
C ALA A 5 0.24 -37.83 -12.11
N SER A 6 -0.80 -37.11 -11.69
CA SER A 6 -1.86 -37.65 -10.82
C SER A 6 -2.92 -38.44 -11.61
N SER A 7 -3.81 -39.10 -10.88
CA SER A 7 -4.97 -39.81 -11.41
C SER A 7 -6.18 -38.92 -11.68
N TYR A 8 -6.10 -37.63 -11.36
CA TYR A 8 -7.23 -36.69 -11.47
C TYR A 8 -6.85 -35.52 -12.37
N SER A 9 -7.81 -35.01 -13.15
CA SER A 9 -7.62 -33.75 -13.86
C SER A 9 -7.44 -32.62 -12.84
N ALA A 10 -6.53 -31.69 -13.12
CA ALA A 10 -6.19 -30.61 -12.22
C ALA A 10 -6.02 -29.29 -12.99
N LYS A 11 -6.13 -28.17 -12.26
CA LYS A 11 -5.79 -26.84 -12.80
C LYS A 11 -4.51 -26.36 -12.15
N LYS A 12 -3.61 -25.83 -12.95
CA LYS A 12 -2.32 -25.30 -12.50
C LYS A 12 -2.11 -23.90 -13.06
N VAL A 13 -1.54 -23.02 -12.24
CA VAL A 13 -1.08 -21.70 -12.69
C VAL A 13 0.40 -21.84 -13.03
N VAL A 14 0.75 -21.46 -14.25
CA VAL A 14 2.14 -21.33 -14.69
C VAL A 14 2.46 -19.85 -14.72
N GLU A 15 3.56 -19.47 -14.10
CA GLU A 15 3.98 -18.09 -13.92
C GLU A 15 5.28 -17.84 -14.70
N LEU A 16 5.36 -16.66 -15.32
CA LEU A 16 6.49 -16.20 -16.09
C LEU A 16 7.06 -14.95 -15.44
N TYR A 17 8.33 -14.99 -15.06
CA TYR A 17 9.04 -13.89 -14.42
C TYR A 17 10.21 -13.39 -15.28
N SER A 18 10.60 -12.15 -15.06
CA SER A 18 11.93 -11.63 -15.43
C SER A 18 12.76 -11.32 -14.21
N GLU A 19 14.01 -11.76 -14.23
CA GLU A 19 15.06 -11.41 -13.27
C GLU A 19 16.22 -10.72 -14.01
N PRO A 20 16.51 -9.43 -13.75
CA PRO A 20 17.72 -8.78 -14.25
C PRO A 20 18.97 -9.53 -13.74
N LEU A 21 19.92 -9.83 -14.63
CA LEU A 21 21.13 -10.58 -14.29
C LEU A 21 22.34 -9.67 -14.00
N GLU A 22 22.19 -8.38 -14.26
CA GLU A 22 23.22 -7.37 -14.12
C GLU A 22 22.70 -6.22 -13.27
N GLU A 23 23.58 -5.60 -12.48
CA GLU A 23 23.23 -4.36 -11.82
C GLU A 23 23.02 -3.26 -12.85
N GLY A 24 21.81 -2.68 -12.84
CA GLY A 24 21.44 -1.56 -13.69
C GLY A 24 21.60 -0.20 -13.02
N ASN A 25 21.26 0.83 -13.79
CA ASN A 25 21.10 2.20 -13.32
C ASN A 25 19.78 2.40 -12.59
N ALA A 26 18.75 1.58 -12.87
CA ALA A 26 17.53 1.53 -12.08
C ALA A 26 17.63 0.48 -10.96
N PHE A 27 17.11 0.81 -9.78
CA PHE A 27 16.83 -0.20 -8.77
C PHE A 27 15.60 -1.00 -9.22
N LYS A 28 15.69 -2.33 -9.14
CA LYS A 28 14.66 -3.25 -9.63
C LYS A 28 14.43 -4.34 -8.58
N PRO A 29 13.20 -4.86 -8.47
CA PRO A 29 13.01 -6.08 -7.69
C PRO A 29 13.80 -7.22 -8.34
N LYS A 30 14.17 -8.21 -7.52
CA LYS A 30 14.83 -9.41 -8.01
C LYS A 30 14.01 -10.09 -9.12
N ARG A 31 12.69 -10.14 -8.97
CA ARG A 31 11.75 -10.74 -9.92
C ARG A 31 10.56 -9.86 -10.17
N VAL A 32 10.14 -9.80 -11.43
CA VAL A 32 8.87 -9.18 -11.87
C VAL A 32 8.02 -10.24 -12.55
N LEU A 33 6.77 -10.41 -12.11
CA LEU A 33 5.82 -11.27 -12.82
C LEU A 33 5.42 -10.57 -14.12
N ILE A 34 5.76 -11.18 -15.26
CA ILE A 34 5.40 -10.66 -16.59
C ILE A 34 4.05 -11.21 -17.04
N ALA A 35 3.81 -12.51 -16.84
CA ALA A 35 2.59 -13.16 -17.28
C ALA A 35 2.27 -14.39 -16.43
N PHE A 36 1.01 -14.83 -16.44
CA PHE A 36 0.61 -16.12 -15.90
C PHE A 36 -0.51 -16.75 -16.74
N LYS A 37 -0.58 -18.07 -16.77
CA LYS A 37 -1.66 -18.82 -17.42
C LYS A 37 -2.15 -19.93 -16.52
N LYS A 38 -3.45 -19.94 -16.25
CA LYS A 38 -4.13 -21.06 -15.59
C LYS A 38 -4.55 -22.07 -16.65
N VAL A 39 -4.07 -23.30 -16.54
CA VAL A 39 -4.33 -24.38 -17.49
C VAL A 39 -4.94 -25.57 -16.80
N GLU A 40 -5.91 -26.20 -17.47
CA GLU A 40 -6.43 -27.49 -17.07
C GLU A 40 -5.61 -28.60 -17.73
N ILE A 41 -5.22 -29.58 -16.93
CA ILE A 41 -4.34 -30.67 -17.35
C ILE A 41 -5.03 -31.98 -16.99
N PRO A 42 -5.47 -32.77 -17.99
CA PRO A 42 -6.07 -34.07 -17.73
C PRO A 42 -5.12 -34.99 -16.95
N ALA A 43 -5.69 -35.96 -16.23
CA ALA A 43 -4.91 -36.99 -15.57
C ALA A 43 -3.92 -37.65 -16.53
N LYS A 44 -2.70 -37.92 -16.04
CA LYS A 44 -1.63 -38.61 -16.80
C LYS A 44 -1.28 -37.99 -18.15
N SER A 45 -1.55 -36.70 -18.34
CA SER A 45 -1.40 -36.01 -19.63
C SER A 45 -0.54 -34.76 -19.52
N SER A 46 -0.09 -34.23 -20.66
CA SER A 46 0.64 -32.95 -20.72
C SER A 46 -0.07 -31.95 -21.63
N VAL A 47 0.06 -30.67 -21.28
CA VAL A 47 -0.39 -29.55 -22.10
C VAL A 47 0.78 -28.64 -22.44
N LYS A 48 0.72 -28.01 -23.61
CA LYS A 48 1.64 -26.93 -23.99
C LYS A 48 1.09 -25.62 -23.46
N VAL A 49 1.97 -24.81 -22.87
CA VAL A 49 1.67 -23.45 -22.42
C VAL A 49 2.65 -22.56 -23.15
N ASP A 50 2.11 -21.59 -23.86
CA ASP A 50 2.86 -20.60 -24.64
C ASP A 50 2.67 -19.23 -23.98
N PHE A 51 3.72 -18.42 -23.93
CA PHE A 51 3.66 -17.04 -23.44
C PHE A 51 4.19 -16.11 -24.51
N ASP A 52 3.53 -14.97 -24.69
CA ASP A 52 3.99 -13.90 -25.55
C ASP A 52 4.70 -12.87 -24.65
N ILE A 53 5.96 -12.58 -24.98
CA ILE A 53 6.78 -11.59 -24.27
C ILE A 53 6.95 -10.40 -25.20
N ARG A 54 6.53 -9.23 -24.76
CA ARG A 54 6.65 -7.96 -25.47
C ARG A 54 7.81 -7.17 -24.91
N PHE A 55 8.42 -6.34 -25.74
CA PHE A 55 9.45 -5.39 -25.30
C PHE A 55 8.96 -4.51 -24.13
N ASP A 56 7.69 -4.14 -24.17
CA ASP A 56 7.04 -3.31 -23.16
C ASP A 56 6.91 -3.98 -21.79
N ASP A 57 7.02 -5.31 -21.71
CA ASP A 57 6.95 -6.06 -20.45
C ASP A 57 8.19 -5.81 -19.57
N PHE A 58 9.24 -5.19 -20.13
CA PHE A 58 10.48 -4.81 -19.43
C PHE A 58 10.53 -3.32 -19.05
N ARG A 59 9.44 -2.58 -19.26
CA ARG A 59 9.40 -1.13 -18.98
C ARG A 59 9.45 -0.85 -17.50
N ILE A 60 10.23 0.17 -17.16
CA ILE A 60 10.26 0.81 -15.86
C ILE A 60 9.90 2.28 -16.05
N TYR A 61 9.26 2.87 -15.05
CA TYR A 61 8.97 4.30 -15.06
C TYR A 61 10.21 5.05 -14.57
N ASP A 62 10.70 6.00 -15.36
CA ASP A 62 11.80 6.90 -15.00
C ASP A 62 11.23 8.26 -14.58
N PRO A 63 11.21 8.60 -13.27
CA PRO A 63 10.67 9.86 -12.80
C PRO A 63 11.42 11.09 -13.35
N SER A 64 12.72 10.95 -13.66
CA SER A 64 13.54 12.08 -14.12
C SER A 64 13.13 12.61 -15.49
N SER A 65 12.63 11.71 -16.35
CA SER A 65 12.11 12.05 -17.68
C SER A 65 10.58 11.97 -17.78
N SER A 66 9.90 11.55 -16.70
CA SER A 66 8.45 11.32 -16.66
C SER A 66 7.96 10.41 -17.80
N SER A 67 8.71 9.35 -18.09
CA SER A 67 8.44 8.46 -19.21
C SER A 67 8.75 6.99 -18.87
N TRP A 68 8.15 6.08 -19.63
CA TRP A 68 8.46 4.65 -19.55
C TRP A 68 9.67 4.33 -20.41
N LYS A 69 10.64 3.61 -19.82
CA LYS A 69 11.90 3.23 -20.48
C LYS A 69 12.19 1.75 -20.28
N VAL A 70 12.94 1.16 -21.20
CA VAL A 70 13.46 -0.21 -21.08
C VAL A 70 14.97 -0.15 -20.92
N GLU A 71 15.48 -0.64 -19.78
CA GLU A 71 16.93 -0.72 -19.58
C GLU A 71 17.51 -1.88 -20.40
N ALA A 72 18.53 -1.60 -21.22
CA ALA A 72 19.30 -2.62 -21.91
C ALA A 72 20.12 -3.46 -20.90
N GLY A 73 20.31 -4.75 -21.20
CA GLY A 73 21.05 -5.66 -20.32
C GLY A 73 20.57 -7.10 -20.41
N LYS A 74 21.22 -7.97 -19.64
CA LYS A 74 20.84 -9.39 -19.57
C LYS A 74 19.69 -9.62 -18.59
N VAL A 75 18.74 -10.45 -19.01
CA VAL A 75 17.57 -10.82 -18.21
C VAL A 75 17.36 -12.33 -18.29
N ALA A 76 17.12 -12.96 -17.15
CA ALA A 76 16.60 -14.30 -17.06
C ALA A 76 15.08 -14.29 -17.17
N ILE A 77 14.56 -15.02 -18.15
CA ILE A 77 13.15 -15.37 -18.27
C ILE A 77 12.94 -16.68 -17.52
N GLU A 78 12.20 -16.59 -16.42
CA GLU A 78 11.99 -17.69 -15.50
C GLU A 78 10.55 -18.20 -15.60
N VAL A 79 10.35 -19.51 -15.58
CA VAL A 79 9.03 -20.14 -15.50
C VAL A 79 8.94 -20.91 -14.20
N GLY A 80 7.87 -20.69 -13.45
CA GLY A 80 7.67 -21.30 -12.14
C GLY A 80 6.21 -21.65 -11.83
N GLU A 81 6.03 -22.31 -10.69
CA GLU A 81 4.71 -22.52 -10.05
C GLU A 81 4.40 -21.46 -9.00
N SER A 82 5.47 -20.83 -8.50
CA SER A 82 5.47 -19.68 -7.61
C SER A 82 6.75 -18.87 -7.85
N CYS A 83 6.83 -17.66 -7.32
CA CYS A 83 8.08 -16.87 -7.31
C CYS A 83 9.22 -17.54 -6.50
N GLN A 84 8.94 -18.61 -5.75
CA GLN A 84 9.91 -19.39 -4.98
C GLN A 84 10.30 -20.71 -5.68
N GLU A 85 9.45 -21.21 -6.58
CA GLU A 85 9.59 -22.50 -7.24
C GLU A 85 9.73 -22.31 -8.75
N ILE A 86 10.94 -21.94 -9.17
CA ILE A 86 11.33 -21.76 -10.56
C ILE A 86 11.83 -23.10 -11.12
N VAL A 87 11.27 -23.51 -12.25
CA VAL A 87 11.53 -24.82 -12.87
C VAL A 87 12.27 -24.71 -14.21
N LEU A 88 12.19 -23.57 -14.89
CA LEU A 88 12.91 -23.29 -16.13
C LEU A 88 13.45 -21.87 -16.11
N VAL A 89 14.65 -21.69 -16.67
CA VAL A 89 15.29 -20.38 -16.81
C VAL A 89 15.89 -20.27 -18.20
N LYS A 90 15.75 -19.11 -18.83
CA LYS A 90 16.38 -18.78 -20.11
C LYS A 90 16.90 -17.35 -20.10
N GLU A 91 18.21 -17.17 -20.29
CA GLU A 91 18.82 -15.86 -20.48
C GLU A 91 18.49 -15.29 -21.87
N ILE A 92 18.14 -14.01 -21.90
CA ILE A 92 17.99 -13.18 -23.11
C ILE A 92 18.76 -11.87 -22.94
N GLN A 93 19.15 -11.27 -24.07
CA GLN A 93 19.72 -9.93 -24.11
C GLN A 93 18.64 -8.93 -24.52
N ILE A 94 18.38 -7.92 -23.68
CA ILE A 94 17.57 -6.77 -24.04
C ILE A 94 18.46 -5.73 -24.70
N VAL A 95 18.04 -5.27 -25.88
CA VAL A 95 18.67 -4.17 -26.62
C VAL A 95 17.69 -3.00 -26.62
N SER A 96 18.14 -1.85 -26.14
CA SER A 96 17.33 -0.63 -26.01
C SER A 96 18.23 0.59 -26.17
N ASP A 97 17.71 1.64 -26.80
CA ASP A 97 18.36 2.95 -26.92
C ASP A 97 18.01 3.88 -25.74
N ASP A 98 17.12 3.44 -24.85
CA ASP A 98 16.72 4.23 -23.69
C ASP A 98 17.88 4.39 -22.70
N VAL A 99 18.12 5.65 -22.31
CA VAL A 99 19.12 5.99 -21.30
C VAL A 99 18.43 6.25 -19.96
N ILE A 100 18.77 5.45 -18.96
CA ILE A 100 18.35 5.63 -17.56
C ILE A 100 19.54 6.14 -16.76
N GLN A 101 19.39 7.30 -16.13
CA GLN A 101 20.41 7.87 -15.26
C GLN A 101 20.36 7.19 -13.89
N SER A 102 21.51 6.76 -13.38
CA SER A 102 21.58 6.19 -12.04
C SER A 102 21.27 7.25 -10.98
N GLN A 103 20.39 6.90 -10.04
CA GLN A 103 20.09 7.72 -8.87
C GLN A 103 20.70 7.16 -7.58
N ARG A 104 21.64 6.22 -7.69
CA ARG A 104 22.24 5.49 -6.56
C ARG A 104 22.84 6.41 -5.49
N LEU A 105 23.44 7.53 -5.88
CA LEU A 105 24.00 8.51 -4.94
C LEU A 105 22.94 9.34 -4.21
N LYS A 106 21.76 9.55 -4.83
CA LYS A 106 20.67 10.31 -4.23
C LYS A 106 19.80 9.46 -3.31
N MET A 107 19.76 8.16 -3.56
CA MET A 107 18.81 7.22 -2.94
C MET A 107 19.49 5.87 -2.63
N PRO A 108 20.64 5.84 -1.93
CA PRO A 108 21.43 4.64 -1.74
C PRO A 108 20.65 3.45 -1.15
N THR A 109 19.68 3.71 -0.27
CA THR A 109 18.89 2.67 0.41
C THR A 109 18.02 1.87 -0.56
N TYR A 110 17.56 2.47 -1.67
CA TYR A 110 16.76 1.77 -2.68
C TYR A 110 17.59 0.88 -3.61
N TYR A 111 18.88 1.18 -3.77
CA TYR A 111 19.82 0.37 -4.55
C TYR A 111 20.51 -0.69 -3.71
N SER A 112 20.57 -0.51 -2.39
CA SER A 112 21.18 -1.44 -1.45
C SER A 112 20.41 -1.44 -0.12
N PRO A 113 19.23 -2.10 -0.07
CA PRO A 113 18.42 -2.15 1.14
C PRO A 113 19.17 -2.82 2.30
N THR A 114 19.02 -2.27 3.51
CA THR A 114 19.61 -2.86 4.71
C THR A 114 18.71 -3.98 5.26
N LYS A 115 19.25 -4.84 6.14
CA LYS A 115 18.46 -5.90 6.78
C LYS A 115 17.38 -5.36 7.71
N ASP A 116 17.58 -4.17 8.25
CA ASP A 116 16.66 -3.50 9.16
C ASP A 116 15.49 -2.84 8.40
N GLY A 117 15.50 -2.89 7.07
CA GLY A 117 14.45 -2.39 6.20
C GLY A 117 14.62 -0.92 5.81
N PHE A 118 13.51 -0.30 5.41
CA PHE A 118 13.45 1.12 5.07
C PHE A 118 12.99 1.92 6.29
N LEU A 119 13.56 3.12 6.48
CA LEU A 119 12.99 4.06 7.42
C LEU A 119 11.68 4.61 6.86
N GLN A 120 10.70 4.85 7.73
CA GLN A 120 9.38 5.36 7.31
C GLN A 120 9.49 6.75 6.66
N PHE A 121 10.48 7.55 7.07
CA PHE A 121 10.78 8.88 6.55
C PHE A 121 12.30 9.05 6.52
N ASP A 122 12.86 9.15 5.32
CA ASP A 122 14.25 9.53 5.10
C ASP A 122 14.37 10.39 3.82
N ASN A 123 15.55 10.99 3.65
CA ASN A 123 15.86 11.80 2.48
C ASN A 123 15.79 10.99 1.17
N ASP A 124 16.00 9.66 1.24
CA ASP A 124 15.97 8.78 0.09
C ASP A 124 14.53 8.62 -0.44
N PHE A 125 13.53 8.51 0.45
CA PHE A 125 12.11 8.46 0.06
C PHE A 125 11.66 9.79 -0.54
N GLU A 126 12.04 10.94 0.02
CA GLU A 126 11.69 12.24 -0.57
C GLU A 126 12.29 12.41 -1.97
N ALA A 127 13.52 11.93 -2.17
CA ALA A 127 14.16 11.88 -3.47
C ALA A 127 13.42 10.94 -4.44
N LEU A 128 12.95 9.77 -3.98
CA LEU A 128 12.09 8.87 -4.77
C LEU A 128 10.77 9.54 -5.15
N TYR A 129 10.14 10.18 -4.17
CA TYR A 129 8.81 10.78 -4.28
C TYR A 129 8.82 12.04 -5.14
N GLY A 130 9.99 12.67 -5.30
CA GLY A 130 10.19 13.88 -6.09
C GLY A 130 9.71 15.15 -5.39
N ARG A 131 9.30 15.06 -4.12
CA ARG A 131 8.91 16.21 -3.29
C ARG A 131 9.09 15.89 -1.81
N PRO A 132 9.23 16.92 -0.95
CA PRO A 132 9.24 16.72 0.50
C PRO A 132 7.97 16.03 0.95
N ILE A 133 8.11 15.10 1.89
CA ILE A 133 6.95 14.54 2.59
C ILE A 133 6.46 15.64 3.53
N ALA A 134 5.19 16.01 3.39
CA ALA A 134 4.56 16.82 4.41
C ALA A 134 4.53 15.98 5.69
N MET A 135 5.36 16.33 6.67
CA MET A 135 5.24 15.73 8.00
C MET A 135 3.80 15.93 8.46
N GLU A 136 3.12 14.85 8.81
CA GLU A 136 1.79 14.95 9.38
C GLU A 136 1.87 15.89 10.58
N ARG A 137 0.98 16.88 10.61
CA ARG A 137 0.75 17.66 11.83
C ARG A 137 0.57 16.67 12.98
N ASP A 138 1.08 16.98 14.18
CA ASP A 138 0.76 16.18 15.38
C ASP A 138 -0.75 15.93 15.34
N PRO A 139 -1.22 14.67 15.19
CA PRO A 139 -2.64 14.39 14.99
C PRO A 139 -3.45 14.87 16.20
N LYS A 140 -2.80 15.11 17.35
CA LYS A 140 -3.34 15.69 18.57
C LYS A 140 -3.32 17.22 18.59
N SER A 141 -2.88 17.88 17.52
CA SER A 141 -2.85 19.34 17.36
C SER A 141 -4.06 19.86 16.59
N LYS A 142 -4.51 21.07 16.92
CA LYS A 142 -5.60 21.75 16.22
C LYS A 142 -5.12 22.30 14.86
N PRO A 143 -6.01 22.44 13.86
CA PRO A 143 -7.42 22.07 13.89
C PRO A 143 -7.65 20.57 13.63
N TYR A 144 -8.54 19.95 14.41
CA TYR A 144 -9.03 18.60 14.17
C TYR A 144 -9.95 18.58 12.93
N ASN A 145 -9.93 17.47 12.20
CA ASN A 145 -10.78 17.23 11.02
C ASN A 145 -11.53 15.90 11.17
N LEU A 146 -12.32 15.51 10.15
CA LEU A 146 -13.13 14.30 10.22
C LEU A 146 -12.31 12.99 10.21
N ASN A 147 -11.03 13.05 9.84
CA ASN A 147 -10.08 11.94 9.91
C ASN A 147 -9.30 11.90 11.24
N SER A 148 -9.39 12.93 12.09
CA SER A 148 -8.90 12.86 13.46
C SER A 148 -9.64 11.74 14.21
N THR A 149 -8.93 11.06 15.10
CA THR A 149 -9.44 9.93 15.89
C THR A 149 -10.05 10.41 17.21
N PHE A 150 -10.76 9.52 17.92
CA PHE A 150 -11.20 9.81 19.29
C PHE A 150 -10.01 10.02 20.25
N SER A 151 -8.88 9.33 20.02
CA SER A 151 -7.64 9.55 20.76
C SER A 151 -7.07 10.95 20.52
N ASP A 152 -7.15 11.48 19.30
CA ASP A 152 -6.63 12.81 18.96
C ASP A 152 -7.32 13.93 19.72
N ILE A 153 -8.66 13.86 19.80
CA ILE A 153 -9.46 14.88 20.49
C ILE A 153 -9.47 14.71 22.02
N SER A 154 -8.92 13.61 22.56
CA SER A 154 -8.91 13.32 24.00
C SER A 154 -8.14 14.35 24.85
N ARG A 155 -7.29 15.19 24.22
CA ARG A 155 -6.63 16.33 24.89
C ARG A 155 -7.59 17.49 25.19
N THR A 156 -8.72 17.55 24.50
CA THR A 156 -9.74 18.58 24.70
C THR A 156 -10.68 18.20 25.85
N TRP A 157 -11.30 19.18 26.50
CA TRP A 157 -12.29 18.90 27.55
C TRP A 157 -13.48 18.09 26.99
N ILE A 158 -13.99 18.46 25.81
CA ILE A 158 -15.12 17.76 25.20
C ILE A 158 -14.75 16.32 24.78
N GLY A 159 -13.57 16.12 24.21
CA GLY A 159 -13.08 14.80 23.82
C GLY A 159 -12.96 13.86 25.02
N ARG A 160 -12.46 14.36 26.18
CA ARG A 160 -12.46 13.58 27.43
C ARG A 160 -13.86 13.17 27.87
N GLN A 161 -14.84 14.06 27.78
CA GLN A 161 -16.21 13.75 28.16
C GLN A 161 -16.85 12.72 27.23
N ILE A 162 -16.71 12.89 25.91
CA ILE A 162 -17.22 11.94 24.92
C ILE A 162 -16.61 10.56 25.13
N PHE A 163 -15.28 10.49 25.27
CA PHE A 163 -14.58 9.23 25.49
C PHE A 163 -15.04 8.55 26.78
N SER A 164 -15.15 9.30 27.88
CA SER A 164 -15.60 8.75 29.17
C SER A 164 -17.02 8.16 29.09
N VAL A 165 -17.96 8.87 28.45
CA VAL A 165 -19.34 8.38 28.26
C VAL A 165 -19.39 7.16 27.36
N ALA A 166 -18.66 7.16 26.25
CA ALA A 166 -18.62 6.04 25.31
C ALA A 166 -17.96 4.80 25.94
N ALA A 167 -16.81 4.97 26.59
CA ALA A 167 -16.08 3.90 27.27
C ALA A 167 -16.92 3.27 28.39
N LYS A 168 -17.68 4.07 29.13
CA LYS A 168 -18.60 3.55 30.16
C LYS A 168 -19.77 2.76 29.56
N LYS A 169 -20.39 3.25 28.48
CA LYS A 169 -21.53 2.56 27.85
C LYS A 169 -21.13 1.26 27.15
N ALA A 170 -19.93 1.22 26.58
CA ALA A 170 -19.42 0.07 25.84
C ALA A 170 -18.50 -0.82 26.68
N HIS A 171 -18.42 -0.63 28.00
CA HIS A 171 -17.60 -1.44 28.91
C HIS A 171 -16.12 -1.53 28.51
N LEU A 172 -15.59 -0.51 27.81
CA LEU A 172 -14.24 -0.53 27.22
C LEU A 172 -13.11 -0.55 28.26
N ASN A 173 -13.41 -0.26 29.53
CA ASN A 173 -12.43 -0.30 30.62
C ASN A 173 -12.51 -1.59 31.44
N ASP A 174 -13.44 -2.50 31.13
CA ASP A 174 -13.56 -3.78 31.80
C ASP A 174 -12.45 -4.73 31.28
N PRO A 175 -11.91 -5.64 32.11
CA PRO A 175 -10.85 -6.56 31.69
C PRO A 175 -11.28 -7.41 30.49
N GLY A 176 -10.39 -7.57 29.50
CA GLY A 176 -10.67 -8.33 28.27
C GLY A 176 -11.20 -7.52 27.09
N HIS A 177 -11.43 -6.20 27.27
CA HIS A 177 -11.86 -5.28 26.22
C HIS A 177 -10.74 -4.38 25.67
N GLU A 178 -9.47 -4.76 25.86
CA GLU A 178 -8.31 -3.95 25.45
C GLU A 178 -8.29 -3.69 23.94
N SER A 179 -8.68 -4.69 23.14
CA SER A 179 -8.76 -4.58 21.68
C SER A 179 -9.90 -3.65 21.25
N ASP A 180 -11.06 -3.72 21.90
CA ASP A 180 -12.22 -2.86 21.63
C ASP A 180 -11.91 -1.39 21.97
N LYS A 181 -11.20 -1.18 23.09
CA LYS A 181 -10.73 0.15 23.49
C LYS A 181 -9.74 0.73 22.49
N ALA A 182 -8.74 -0.05 22.08
CA ALA A 182 -7.77 0.38 21.08
C ALA A 182 -8.44 0.70 19.73
N PHE A 183 -9.40 -0.12 19.31
CA PHE A 183 -10.21 0.13 18.12
C PHE A 183 -10.97 1.46 18.24
N PHE A 184 -11.66 1.69 19.36
CA PHE A 184 -12.41 2.91 19.59
C PHE A 184 -11.50 4.15 19.59
N GLU A 185 -10.35 4.09 20.27
CA GLU A 185 -9.36 5.18 20.32
C GLU A 185 -8.85 5.57 18.94
N GLN A 186 -8.61 4.59 18.06
CA GLN A 186 -8.10 4.80 16.70
C GLN A 186 -9.20 5.08 15.66
N THR A 187 -10.48 5.03 16.06
CA THR A 187 -11.60 5.26 15.14
C THR A 187 -11.70 6.75 14.76
N PRO A 188 -11.70 7.10 13.46
CA PRO A 188 -11.90 8.47 13.00
C PRO A 188 -13.29 9.03 13.32
N LEU A 189 -13.41 10.34 13.56
CA LEU A 189 -14.69 11.01 13.87
C LEU A 189 -15.76 10.82 12.77
N ARG A 190 -15.36 10.71 11.49
CA ARG A 190 -16.29 10.40 10.38
C ARG A 190 -17.04 9.09 10.56
N ASN A 191 -16.47 8.13 11.29
CA ASN A 191 -17.07 6.81 11.48
C ASN A 191 -18.24 6.81 12.48
N VAL A 192 -18.57 7.95 13.11
CA VAL A 192 -19.83 8.10 13.86
C VAL A 192 -21.04 7.76 12.97
N ILE A 193 -20.94 7.94 11.65
CA ILE A 193 -21.99 7.54 10.72
C ILE A 193 -22.35 6.03 10.81
N MET A 194 -21.36 5.19 11.12
CA MET A 194 -21.54 3.73 11.22
C MET A 194 -22.35 3.32 12.46
N SER A 195 -22.50 4.19 13.45
CA SER A 195 -23.35 3.96 14.63
C SER A 195 -24.85 4.14 14.34
N GLY A 196 -25.22 4.47 13.10
CA GLY A 196 -26.58 4.84 12.72
C GLY A 196 -26.93 6.31 12.99
N LEU A 197 -26.00 7.06 13.60
CA LEU A 197 -26.08 8.52 13.71
C LEU A 197 -25.74 9.18 12.36
N GLY A 198 -26.36 10.31 12.02
CA GLY A 198 -26.04 11.02 10.77
C GLY A 198 -24.65 11.68 10.79
N ILE A 199 -24.10 11.98 9.62
CA ILE A 199 -22.78 12.65 9.47
C ILE A 199 -22.68 14.00 10.21
N LYS A 200 -23.83 14.68 10.42
CA LYS A 200 -23.94 15.91 11.22
C LYS A 200 -23.33 15.79 12.62
N TYR A 201 -23.35 14.60 13.22
CA TYR A 201 -22.73 14.37 14.53
C TYR A 201 -21.21 14.38 14.43
N SER A 202 -20.61 13.87 13.35
CA SER A 202 -19.16 13.97 13.11
C SER A 202 -18.71 15.41 12.98
N TYR A 203 -19.47 16.25 12.25
CA TYR A 203 -19.20 17.69 12.14
C TYR A 203 -19.32 18.40 13.49
N LEU A 204 -20.36 18.11 14.27
CA LEU A 204 -20.51 18.66 15.62
C LEU A 204 -19.31 18.28 16.50
N LEU A 205 -18.90 17.01 16.52
CA LEU A 205 -17.75 16.57 17.31
C LEU A 205 -16.45 17.28 16.91
N ARG A 206 -16.19 17.44 15.61
CA ARG A 206 -15.06 18.21 15.07
C ARG A 206 -15.09 19.65 15.59
N ASP A 207 -16.22 20.33 15.47
CA ASP A 207 -16.35 21.75 15.82
C ASP A 207 -16.16 21.96 17.33
N LEU A 208 -16.78 21.12 18.16
CA LEU A 208 -16.60 21.17 19.61
C LEU A 208 -15.14 20.90 20.00
N ALA A 209 -14.48 19.91 19.39
CA ALA A 209 -13.07 19.60 19.66
C ALA A 209 -12.15 20.78 19.28
N ASN A 210 -12.50 21.53 18.22
CA ASN A 210 -11.79 22.74 17.84
C ASN A 210 -12.09 23.94 18.75
N GLY A 211 -13.13 23.89 19.59
CA GLY A 211 -13.55 24.97 20.49
C GLY A 211 -14.64 25.87 19.90
N HIS A 212 -15.21 25.49 18.76
CA HIS A 212 -16.32 26.18 18.09
C HIS A 212 -17.66 25.75 18.69
N PHE A 213 -17.86 25.97 20.00
CA PHE A 213 -19.05 25.48 20.72
C PHE A 213 -20.35 26.10 20.20
N VAL A 214 -20.41 27.42 20.10
CA VAL A 214 -21.63 28.15 19.72
C VAL A 214 -21.95 27.93 18.25
N SER A 215 -20.98 28.15 17.36
CA SER A 215 -21.17 27.99 15.91
C SER A 215 -21.40 26.52 15.53
N GLY A 216 -20.73 25.56 16.18
CA GLY A 216 -20.94 24.13 15.94
C GLY A 216 -22.34 23.65 16.34
N ILE A 217 -22.84 24.06 17.52
CA ILE A 217 -24.21 23.73 17.94
C ILE A 217 -25.24 24.37 17.01
N PHE A 218 -25.05 25.64 16.64
CA PHE A 218 -25.94 26.34 15.72
C PHE A 218 -25.98 25.68 14.34
N ALA A 219 -24.82 25.34 13.77
CA ALA A 219 -24.71 24.62 12.50
C ALA A 219 -25.38 23.24 12.56
N PHE A 220 -25.20 22.51 13.67
CA PHE A 220 -25.84 21.22 13.89
C PHE A 220 -27.37 21.31 13.94
N LEU A 221 -27.92 22.31 14.64
CA LEU A 221 -29.37 22.53 14.74
C LEU A 221 -30.01 22.94 13.40
N LEU A 222 -29.29 23.74 12.61
CA LEU A 222 -29.76 24.20 11.30
C LEU A 222 -29.43 23.22 10.16
N GLY A 223 -28.71 22.13 10.41
CA GLY A 223 -28.28 21.20 9.37
C GLY A 223 -27.30 21.80 8.36
N ILE A 224 -26.54 22.82 8.77
CA ILE A 224 -25.51 23.46 7.94
C ILE A 224 -24.24 22.63 8.07
N HIS A 225 -23.70 22.17 6.93
CA HIS A 225 -22.45 21.42 6.88
C HIS A 225 -21.43 22.27 6.11
N GLN A 226 -20.32 22.61 6.78
CA GLN A 226 -19.16 23.22 6.14
C GLN A 226 -18.09 22.15 5.99
N ASP A 227 -17.74 21.87 4.72
CA ASP A 227 -16.64 21.00 4.33
C ASP A 227 -15.28 21.63 4.67
#